data_AF-A0A2T7P1W5-F1
#
_entry.id   AF-A0A2T7P1W5-F1
#
_cell.length_a   1.000
_cell.length_b   1.000
_cell.length_c   1.000
_cell.angle_alpha   90.00
_cell.angle_beta   90.00
_cell.angle_gamma   90.00
#
_symmetry.space_group_name_H-M   'P 1'
#
loop_
_entity.id
_entity.type
_entity.pdbx_description
1 polymer ?
#
loop_
_entity_poly.entity_id
_entity_poly.type
_entity_poly.pdbx_seq_one_letter_code
_entity_poly.pdbx_strand_id
1 'polypeptide(L)'
;MCISVNNFQGLQDVLEVECSSERVETYFDVFTVSLFLLKNDKILAFVSPKSRECTTSSYFSACVVDSVNPRLSRVKTLLVDLPEGHTESFGCNVTSLNPQRRFVTTSWSLDVRKESE
;
A
#
# COMPACT_ATOMS: atom_id res chain seq x y z
N MET A 1 11.46 -2.66 2.17
CA MET A 1 10.12 -3.17 1.85
C MET A 1 9.16 -2.00 1.67
N CYS A 2 8.38 -1.97 0.59
CA CYS A 2 7.45 -0.87 0.29
C CYS A 2 6.08 -1.04 0.95
N ILE A 3 5.88 -2.11 1.69
CA ILE A 3 4.72 -2.33 2.55
C ILE A 3 5.18 -2.35 4.01
N SER A 4 4.38 -1.75 4.89
CA SER A 4 4.65 -1.68 6.33
C SER A 4 3.35 -1.67 7.13
N VAL A 5 3.44 -2.01 8.42
CA VAL A 5 2.34 -1.97 9.37
C VAL A 5 2.74 -1.20 10.61
N ASN A 6 1.85 -0.36 11.13
CA ASN A 6 2.06 0.41 12.36
C ASN A 6 0.74 0.54 13.13
N ASN A 7 0.80 0.89 14.41
CA ASN A 7 -0.39 1.28 15.16
C ASN A 7 -0.91 2.64 14.65
N PHE A 8 -2.19 2.71 14.34
CA PHE A 8 -2.81 3.94 13.84
C PHE A 8 -2.94 4.95 14.97
N GLN A 9 -2.19 6.06 14.90
CA GLN A 9 -2.22 7.14 15.90
C GLN A 9 -2.02 6.67 17.34
N GLY A 10 -1.25 5.59 17.55
CA GLY A 10 -0.99 5.01 18.86
C GLY A 10 -2.12 4.11 19.41
N LEU A 11 -3.20 3.89 18.66
CA LEU A 11 -4.24 2.92 19.01
C LEU A 11 -3.72 1.50 18.76
N GLN A 12 -3.62 0.67 19.81
CA GLN A 12 -3.11 -0.69 19.72
C GLN A 12 -4.05 -1.65 18.96
N ASP A 13 -5.36 -1.38 18.98
CA ASP A 13 -6.36 -2.23 18.33
C ASP A 13 -6.64 -1.84 16.87
N VAL A 14 -5.98 -0.79 16.37
CA VAL A 14 -6.15 -0.32 14.99
C VAL A 14 -4.79 -0.32 14.30
N LEU A 15 -4.61 -1.22 13.36
CA LEU A 15 -3.40 -1.29 12.56
C LEU A 15 -3.56 -0.49 11.27
N GLU A 16 -2.56 0.29 10.91
CA GLU A 16 -2.46 0.96 9.61
C GLU A 16 -1.46 0.18 8.74
N VAL A 17 -1.96 -0.38 7.64
CA VAL A 17 -1.13 -0.98 6.59
C VAL A 17 -0.87 0.08 5.53
N GLU A 18 0.40 0.38 5.29
CA GLU A 18 0.83 1.36 4.28
C GLU A 18 1.58 0.65 3.14
N CYS A 19 1.25 0.98 1.90
CA CYS A 19 2.00 0.64 0.69
C CYS A 19 2.49 1.93 0.03
N SER A 20 3.81 2.09 -0.11
CA SER A 20 4.46 3.31 -0.60
C SER A 20 5.39 3.02 -1.77
N SER A 21 5.63 4.04 -2.61
CA SER A 21 6.58 3.95 -3.73
C SER A 21 7.97 4.50 -3.41
N GLU A 22 8.20 4.93 -2.16
CA GLU A 22 9.38 5.69 -1.76
C GLU A 22 10.69 4.89 -1.90
N ARG A 23 10.63 3.57 -1.73
CA ARG A 23 11.79 2.67 -1.81
C ARG A 23 11.97 2.03 -3.20
N VAL A 24 11.20 2.46 -4.21
CA VAL A 24 11.45 2.10 -5.60
C VAL A 24 12.66 2.89 -6.11
N GLU A 25 13.42 2.31 -7.04
CA GLU A 25 14.61 2.95 -7.62
C GLU A 25 14.31 4.38 -8.09
N THR A 26 15.19 5.32 -7.72
CA THR A 26 14.96 6.77 -7.85
C THR A 26 14.82 7.25 -9.29
N TYR A 27 15.32 6.48 -10.26
CA TYR A 27 15.26 6.75 -11.69
C TYR A 27 13.97 6.25 -12.37
N PHE A 28 13.07 5.61 -11.62
CA PHE A 28 11.84 5.05 -12.17
C PHE A 28 10.68 6.04 -11.96
N ASP A 29 9.89 6.26 -13.02
CA ASP A 29 8.69 7.09 -12.93
C ASP A 29 7.55 6.27 -12.35
N VAL A 30 7.09 6.59 -11.15
CA VAL A 30 5.98 5.86 -10.50
C VAL A 30 4.66 6.17 -11.22
N PHE A 31 4.01 5.12 -11.71
CA PHE A 31 2.73 5.19 -12.41
C PHE A 31 1.57 4.89 -11.49
N THR A 32 1.65 3.80 -10.73
CA THR A 32 0.58 3.38 -9.83
C THR A 32 1.14 2.75 -8.56
N VAL A 33 0.38 2.86 -7.48
CA VAL A 33 0.59 2.13 -6.22
C VAL A 33 -0.73 1.50 -5.83
N SER A 34 -0.73 0.21 -5.52
CA SER A 34 -1.92 -0.50 -5.07
C SER A 34 -1.66 -1.38 -3.85
N LEU A 35 -2.63 -1.40 -2.95
CA LEU A 35 -2.71 -2.26 -1.78
C LEU A 35 -3.91 -3.18 -1.94
N PHE A 36 -3.69 -4.48 -1.73
CA PHE A 36 -4.70 -5.51 -2.00
C PHE A 36 -4.60 -6.66 -1.00
N LEU A 37 -5.66 -7.46 -0.90
CA LEU A 37 -5.66 -8.70 -0.12
C LEU A 37 -5.09 -9.85 -0.96
N LEU A 38 -4.14 -10.63 -0.43
CA LEU A 38 -3.56 -11.76 -1.16
C LEU A 38 -4.54 -12.92 -1.36
N LYS A 39 -5.51 -13.09 -0.46
CA LYS A 39 -6.43 -14.24 -0.50
C LYS A 39 -7.34 -14.26 -1.74
N ASN A 40 -7.58 -13.10 -2.37
CA ASN A 40 -8.51 -12.96 -3.49
C ASN A 40 -8.17 -11.81 -4.44
N ASP A 41 -6.94 -11.27 -4.37
CA ASP A 41 -6.45 -10.13 -5.14
C ASP A 41 -7.34 -8.88 -5.09
N LYS A 42 -8.17 -8.74 -4.04
CA LYS A 42 -9.09 -7.62 -3.92
C LYS A 42 -8.33 -6.33 -3.64
N ILE A 43 -8.40 -5.36 -4.56
CA ILE A 43 -7.82 -4.02 -4.38
C ILE A 43 -8.56 -3.28 -3.26
N LEU A 44 -7.82 -2.90 -2.22
CA LEU A 44 -8.31 -2.10 -1.10
C LEU A 44 -8.11 -0.60 -1.36
N ALA A 45 -6.97 -0.26 -1.92
CA ALA A 45 -6.63 1.11 -2.28
C ALA A 45 -5.71 1.14 -3.49
N PHE A 46 -5.88 2.17 -4.31
CA PHE A 46 -5.11 2.41 -5.52
C PHE A 46 -4.91 3.90 -5.70
N VAL A 47 -3.70 4.29 -6.10
CA VAL A 47 -3.40 5.66 -6.51
C VAL A 47 -2.64 5.67 -7.84
N SER A 48 -3.01 6.60 -8.71
CA SER A 48 -2.27 6.96 -9.91
C SER A 48 -1.91 8.46 -9.82
N PRO A 49 -0.64 8.80 -9.50
CA PRO A 49 -0.24 10.19 -9.33
C PRO A 49 -0.43 11.03 -10.61
N LYS A 50 -0.23 10.40 -11.78
CA LYS A 50 -0.34 11.05 -13.09
C LYS A 50 -1.78 11.49 -13.40
N SER A 51 -2.76 10.61 -13.15
CA SER A 51 -4.18 10.94 -13.35
C SER A 51 -4.82 11.61 -12.13
N ARG A 52 -4.09 11.74 -11.01
CA ARG A 52 -4.62 12.19 -9.71
C ARG A 52 -5.80 11.36 -9.24
N GLU A 53 -5.80 10.08 -9.60
CA GLU A 53 -6.85 9.15 -9.24
C GLU A 53 -6.51 8.48 -7.91
N CYS A 54 -7.50 8.45 -7.02
CA CYS A 54 -7.48 7.66 -5.79
C CYS A 54 -8.76 6.83 -5.76
N THR A 55 -8.60 5.51 -5.68
CA THR A 55 -9.72 4.56 -5.63
C THR A 55 -9.57 3.71 -4.37
N THR A 56 -10.64 3.58 -3.60
CA THR A 56 -10.67 2.84 -2.34
C THR A 56 -11.85 1.87 -2.35
N SER A 57 -11.70 0.75 -1.64
CA SER A 57 -12.78 -0.24 -1.52
C SER A 57 -12.68 -1.02 -0.22
N SER A 58 -13.84 -1.47 0.27
CA SER A 58 -14.02 -2.54 1.27
C SER A 58 -13.52 -2.30 2.69
N TYR A 59 -12.45 -1.54 2.84
CA TYR A 59 -11.81 -1.17 4.09
C TYR A 59 -11.69 0.34 4.17
N PHE A 60 -11.56 0.87 5.38
CA PHE A 60 -11.21 2.27 5.60
C PHE A 60 -9.83 2.52 5.03
N SER A 61 -9.78 3.15 3.85
CA SER A 61 -8.56 3.32 3.10
C SER A 61 -8.45 4.74 2.57
N ALA A 62 -7.23 5.20 2.38
CA ALA A 62 -6.92 6.53 1.88
C ALA A 62 -5.70 6.50 0.96
N CYS A 63 -5.61 7.49 0.07
CA CYS A 63 -4.41 7.75 -0.71
C CYS A 63 -3.78 9.06 -0.28
N VAL A 64 -2.46 9.10 -0.26
CA VAL A 64 -1.68 10.34 -0.24
C VAL A 64 -1.11 10.49 -1.64
N VAL A 65 -1.55 11.53 -2.36
CA VAL A 65 -1.11 11.83 -3.72
C VAL A 65 -0.15 13.00 -3.69
N ASP A 66 1.11 12.76 -4.03
CA ASP A 66 2.09 13.83 -4.16
C ASP A 66 2.27 14.19 -5.64
N SER A 67 1.76 15.36 -6.02
CA SER A 67 1.83 15.85 -7.40
C SER A 67 3.19 16.43 -7.79
N VAL A 68 4.05 16.74 -6.82
CA VAL A 68 5.39 17.31 -7.04
C VAL A 68 6.42 16.19 -7.18
N ASN A 69 6.32 15.19 -6.31
CA ASN A 69 7.15 14.00 -6.31
C ASN A 69 6.26 12.75 -6.23
N PRO A 70 5.83 12.19 -7.37
CA PRO A 70 5.00 10.99 -7.43
C PRO A 70 5.49 9.81 -6.60
N ARG A 71 6.82 9.72 -6.32
CA ARG A 71 7.42 8.68 -5.48
C ARG A 71 7.04 8.76 -4.00
N LEU A 72 6.53 9.90 -3.55
CA LEU A 72 6.00 10.09 -2.20
C LEU A 72 4.51 9.70 -2.11
N SER A 73 3.92 9.27 -3.23
CA SER A 73 2.57 8.75 -3.23
C SER A 73 2.51 7.37 -2.59
N ARG A 74 1.46 7.18 -1.81
CA ARG A 74 1.24 5.99 -0.99
C ARG A 74 -0.25 5.77 -0.75
N VAL A 75 -0.61 4.55 -0.42
CA VAL A 75 -1.95 4.17 0.00
C VAL A 75 -1.90 3.56 1.38
N LYS A 76 -2.95 3.78 2.16
CA LYS A 76 -3.09 3.31 3.53
C LYS A 76 -4.43 2.63 3.69
N THR A 77 -4.47 1.56 4.45
CA THR A 77 -5.70 0.89 4.87
C THR A 77 -5.65 0.62 6.36
N LEU A 78 -6.74 0.93 7.06
CA LEU A 78 -6.92 0.58 8.46
C LEU A 78 -7.51 -0.82 8.57
N LEU A 79 -6.87 -1.64 9.39
CA LEU A 79 -7.36 -2.93 9.83
C LEU A 79 -7.82 -2.77 11.27
N VAL A 80 -9.14 -2.84 11.44
CA VAL A 80 -9.83 -2.79 12.73
C VAL A 80 -10.25 -4.19 13.13
N ASP A 81 -10.25 -4.46 14.44
CA ASP A 81 -10.82 -5.69 15.02
C ASP A 81 -10.24 -6.99 14.44
N LEU A 82 -8.95 -7.02 14.06
CA LEU A 82 -8.29 -8.26 13.66
C LEU A 82 -8.33 -9.23 14.85
N PRO A 83 -9.07 -10.36 14.78
CA PRO A 83 -9.21 -11.23 15.93
C PRO A 83 -7.87 -11.87 16.30
N GLU A 84 -7.69 -12.17 17.58
CA GLU A 84 -6.49 -12.89 18.03
C GLU A 84 -6.34 -14.23 17.29
N GLY A 85 -5.09 -14.57 16.97
CA GLY A 85 -4.76 -15.77 16.19
C GLY A 85 -5.12 -15.69 14.69
N HIS A 86 -5.73 -14.60 14.22
CA HIS A 86 -5.99 -14.40 12.80
C HIS A 86 -4.85 -13.61 12.14
N THR A 87 -4.52 -14.04 10.93
CA THR A 87 -3.57 -13.37 10.04
C THR A 87 -4.33 -12.89 8.81
N GLU A 88 -4.14 -11.62 8.45
CA GLU A 88 -4.60 -11.08 7.18
C GLU A 88 -3.38 -10.73 6.32
N SER A 89 -3.34 -11.26 5.11
CA SER A 89 -2.19 -11.13 4.21
C SER A 89 -2.44 -10.06 3.15
N PHE A 90 -1.55 -9.08 3.10
CA PHE A 90 -1.64 -7.93 2.20
C PHE A 90 -0.56 -7.99 1.13
N GLY A 91 -0.90 -7.54 -0.07
CA GLY A 91 -0.01 -7.31 -1.17
C GLY A 91 0.12 -5.83 -1.50
N CYS A 92 1.30 -5.41 -1.94
CA CYS A 92 1.60 -4.07 -2.39
C CYS A 92 2.26 -4.16 -3.77
N ASN A 93 1.66 -3.52 -4.77
CA ASN A 93 2.24 -3.38 -6.09
C ASN A 93 2.59 -1.92 -6.35
N VAL A 94 3.79 -1.69 -6.86
CA VAL A 94 4.18 -0.41 -7.44
C VAL A 94 4.52 -0.64 -8.89
N THR A 95 3.74 -0.06 -9.80
CA THR A 95 4.05 -0.05 -11.22
C THR A 95 4.75 1.25 -11.57
N SER A 96 5.85 1.12 -12.29
CA SER A 96 6.71 2.24 -12.67
C SER A 96 7.25 2.06 -14.08
N LEU A 97 7.72 3.14 -14.67
CA LEU A 97 8.39 3.14 -15.97
C LEU A 97 9.90 3.28 -15.74
N ASN A 98 10.66 2.29 -16.19
CA ASN A 98 12.11 2.32 -16.09
C ASN A 98 12.75 3.20 -17.19
N PRO A 99 14.06 3.51 -17.11
CA PRO A 99 14.76 4.32 -18.12
C PRO A 99 14.68 3.77 -19.55
N GLN A 100 14.50 2.46 -19.71
CA GLN A 100 14.35 1.78 -21.01
C GLN A 100 12.91 1.82 -21.55
N ARG A 101 12.03 2.66 -20.98
CA ARG A 101 10.63 2.81 -21.37
C ARG A 101 9.81 1.52 -21.23
N ARG A 102 10.18 0.65 -20.27
CA ARG A 102 9.42 -0.56 -19.94
C ARG A 102 8.71 -0.38 -18.61
N PHE A 103 7.46 -0.84 -18.56
CA PHE A 103 6.73 -0.93 -17.31
C PHE A 103 7.31 -2.07 -16.47
N VAL A 104 7.57 -1.78 -15.21
CA VAL A 104 8.03 -2.73 -14.20
C VAL A 104 7.08 -2.63 -13.02
N THR A 105 6.51 -3.78 -12.64
CA THR A 105 5.75 -3.90 -11.40
C THR A 105 6.64 -4.59 -10.38
N THR A 106 6.86 -3.92 -9.26
CA THR A 106 7.52 -4.51 -8.09
C THR A 106 6.46 -4.82 -7.04
N SER A 107 6.52 -6.03 -6.51
CA SER A 107 5.50 -6.58 -5.61
C SER A 107 6.11 -6.96 -4.27
N TRP A 108 5.38 -6.69 -3.20
CA TRP A 108 5.71 -7.12 -1.84
C TRP A 108 4.46 -7.69 -1.17
N SER A 109 4.67 -8.58 -0.21
CA SER A 109 3.62 -9.15 0.62
C SER A 109 3.96 -9.01 2.10
N LEU A 110 2.96 -8.79 2.93
CA LEU A 110 3.10 -8.72 4.39
C LEU A 110 1.94 -9.46 5.04
N ASP A 111 2.27 -10.37 5.96
CA ASP A 111 1.31 -10.98 6.86
C ASP A 111 1.15 -10.09 8.09
N VAL A 112 -0.08 -9.68 8.36
CA VAL A 112 -0.42 -8.85 9.52
C VAL A 112 -1.16 -9.71 10.53
N ARG A 113 -0.62 -9.75 11.75
CA ARG A 113 -1.19 -10.42 12.91
C ARG A 113 -1.21 -9.44 14.07
N LYS A 114 -2.23 -9.52 14.94
CA LYS A 114 -2.19 -8.81 16.21
C LYS A 114 -1.15 -9.50 17.09
N GLU A 115 -0.13 -8.78 17.53
CA GLU A 115 0.78 -9.33 18.55
C GLU A 115 -0.01 -9.44 19.86
N SER A 116 -0.06 -10.65 20.42
CA SER A 116 -0.52 -10.86 21.79
C SER A 116 0.52 -10.26 22.73
N GLU A 117 0.10 -9.36 23.62
CA GLU A 117 0.94 -8.90 24.74
C GLU A 117 1.40 -10.06 25.63
#